data_AF-A0A951FX89-F1
#
_entry.id   AF-A0A951FX89-F1
#
_cell.length_a   1.000
_cell.length_b   1.000
_cell.length_c   1.000
_cell.angle_alpha   90.00
_cell.angle_beta   90.00
_cell.angle_gamma   90.00
#
_symmetry.space_group_name_H-M   'P 1'
#
loop_
_entity.id
_entity.type
_entity.pdbx_description
1 polymer ?
#
loop_
_entity_poly.entity_id
_entity_poly.type
_entity_poly.pdbx_seq_one_letter_code
_entity_poly.pdbx_strand_id
1 'polypeptide(L)' 'FDTIFIFNQGAQGTESISMLNYSTLLDRLNLGLGSAVSILLFLFVALIAFVFIKGFGAGAAPGEAR' A
#
# COMPACT_ATOMS: atom_id res chain seq x y z
N PHE A 1 8.48 -0.90 8.10
CA PHE A 1 7.62 -0.25 9.10
C PHE A 1 7.47 1.21 8.69
N ASP A 2 6.23 1.65 8.48
CA ASP A 2 5.93 3.04 8.10
C ASP A 2 6.11 4.00 9.30
N THR A 3 6.23 5.29 9.03
CA THR A 3 6.37 6.35 10.06
C THR A 3 5.30 6.27 11.14
N ILE A 4 4.07 5.90 10.76
CA ILE A 4 2.93 5.72 11.67
C ILE A 4 3.18 4.59 12.69
N PHE A 5 3.85 3.50 12.27
CA PHE A 5 4.19 2.39 13.16
C PHE A 5 5.18 2.83 14.24
N ILE A 6 6.18 3.65 13.87
CA ILE A 6 7.22 4.12 14.79
C ILE A 6 6.68 5.19 15.75
N PHE A 7 5.82 6.08 15.26
CA PHE A 7 5.38 7.26 16.01
C PHE A 7 4.33 6.95 17.08
N ASN A 8 3.42 6.01 16.81
CA ASN A 8 2.22 5.79 17.63
C ASN A 8 1.67 4.35 17.54
N GLN A 9 2.26 3.48 16.72
CA GLN A 9 1.75 2.11 16.49
C GLN A 9 0.25 2.07 16.11
N GLY A 10 -0.27 3.16 15.53
CA GLY A 10 -1.68 3.27 15.13
C GLY A 10 -2.70 3.63 16.24
N ALA A 11 -2.29 4.07 17.44
CA ALA A 11 -3.26 4.47 18.46
C ALA A 11 -4.20 5.61 18.00
N GLN A 12 -5.39 5.73 18.60
CA GLN A 12 -6.45 6.67 18.15
C GLN A 12 -6.95 6.41 16.72
N GLY A 13 -6.91 5.15 16.24
CA GLY A 13 -7.47 4.79 14.94
C GLY A 13 -6.64 5.26 13.74
N THR A 14 -5.34 5.55 13.94
CA THR A 14 -4.41 5.89 12.85
C THR A 14 -3.67 4.68 12.32
N GLU A 15 -4.19 3.47 12.53
CA GLU A 15 -3.60 2.26 11.94
C GLU A 15 -3.60 2.35 10.40
N SER A 16 -2.45 2.03 9.82
CA SER A 16 -2.28 1.90 8.37
C SER A 16 -2.80 0.53 7.92
N ILE A 17 -3.24 0.46 6.67
CA ILE A 17 -3.60 -0.81 6.00
C ILE A 17 -2.43 -1.81 6.04
N SER A 18 -1.17 -1.32 5.98
CA SER A 18 0.03 -2.14 6.13
C SER A 18 0.18 -2.76 7.53
N MET A 19 -0.28 -2.09 8.59
CA MET A 19 -0.29 -2.62 9.97
C MET A 19 -1.40 -3.65 10.17
N LEU A 20 -2.60 -3.39 9.64
CA LEU A 20 -3.72 -4.34 9.71
C LEU A 20 -3.42 -5.66 8.98
N ASN A 21 -2.70 -5.57 7.85
CA ASN A 21 -2.23 -6.74 7.13
C ASN A 21 -1.20 -7.53 7.96
N TYR A 22 -0.24 -6.84 8.58
CA TYR A 22 0.79 -7.45 9.44
C TYR A 22 0.18 -8.21 10.62
N SER A 23 -0.77 -7.62 11.36
CA SER A 23 -1.45 -8.29 12.48
C SER A 23 -2.30 -9.48 12.02
N THR A 24 -2.85 -9.44 10.81
CA THR A 24 -3.66 -10.54 10.27
C THR A 24 -2.82 -11.71 9.77
N LEU A 25 -1.63 -11.44 9.21
CA LEU A 25 -0.68 -12.47 8.77
C LEU A 25 0.11 -13.08 9.94
N LEU A 26 0.59 -12.26 10.88
CA LEU A 26 1.56 -12.69 11.88
C LEU A 26 0.97 -12.86 13.29
N ASP A 27 0.09 -11.98 13.75
CA ASP A 27 -0.49 -12.10 15.10
C ASP A 27 -1.64 -13.12 15.16
N ARG A 28 -2.40 -13.27 14.07
CA ARG A 28 -3.54 -14.20 14.01
C ARG A 28 -3.33 -15.43 13.12
N LEU A 29 -2.16 -15.57 12.51
CA LEU A 29 -1.80 -16.62 11.53
C LEU A 29 -2.95 -17.00 10.57
N ASN A 30 -3.71 -16.00 10.10
CA ASN A 30 -4.88 -16.21 9.25
C ASN A 30 -4.50 -15.93 7.79
N LEU A 31 -3.66 -16.82 7.25
CA LEU A 31 -3.00 -16.66 5.94
C LEU A 31 -3.99 -16.39 4.79
N GLY A 32 -5.22 -16.92 4.89
CA GLY A 32 -6.29 -16.66 3.92
C GLY A 32 -6.75 -15.20 3.91
N LEU A 33 -7.04 -14.62 5.08
CA LEU A 33 -7.41 -13.20 5.20
C LEU A 33 -6.24 -12.27 4.85
N GLY A 34 -5.05 -12.62 5.31
CA GLY A 34 -3.84 -11.85 5.03
C GLY A 34 -3.48 -11.78 3.54
N SER A 35 -3.61 -12.90 2.83
CA SER A 35 -3.39 -12.94 1.38
C SER A 35 -4.44 -12.12 0.62
N ALA A 36 -5.71 -12.19 1.01
CA ALA A 36 -6.79 -11.42 0.39
C ALA A 36 -6.59 -9.89 0.52
N VAL A 37 -6.21 -9.41 1.71
CA VAL A 37 -5.92 -7.98 1.95
C VAL A 37 -4.72 -7.52 1.13
N SER A 38 -3.68 -8.35 1.00
CA SER A 38 -2.49 -8.03 0.21
C SER A 38 -2.80 -7.91 -1.29
N ILE A 39 -3.61 -8.82 -1.84
CA ILE A 39 -4.04 -8.78 -3.26
C ILE A 39 -4.92 -7.55 -3.52
N LEU A 40 -5.84 -7.23 -2.61
CA LEU A 40 -6.70 -6.05 -2.73
C LEU A 40 -5.87 -4.77 -2.79
N LEU A 41 -4.85 -4.64 -1.93
CA LEU A 41 -3.94 -3.50 -1.90
C LEU A 41 -3.14 -3.39 -3.20
N PHE A 42 -2.65 -4.50 -3.72
CA PHE A 42 -1.96 -4.55 -5.02
C PHE A 42 -2.84 -4.05 -6.16
N LEU A 43 -4.10 -4.48 -6.22
CA LEU A 43 -5.05 -4.04 -7.25
C LEU A 43 -5.35 -2.54 -7.16
N PHE A 44 -5.49 -2.00 -5.95
CA PHE A 44 -5.67 -0.55 -5.77
C PHE A 44 -4.47 0.24 -6.28
N VAL A 45 -3.25 -0.17 -5.93
CA VAL A 45 -2.03 0.49 -6.38
C VAL A 45 -1.88 0.37 -7.90
N ALA A 46 -2.13 -0.82 -8.47
CA ALA A 46 -2.08 -1.04 -9.91
C ALA A 46 -3.11 -0.18 -10.65
N LEU A 47 -4.32 -0.02 -10.10
CA LEU A 47 -5.34 0.84 -10.65
C LEU A 47 -4.92 2.32 -10.62
N ILE A 48 -4.38 2.80 -9.50
CA ILE A 48 -3.84 4.16 -9.39
C ILE A 48 -2.73 4.37 -10.41
N ALA A 49 -1.77 3.45 -10.49
CA ALA A 49 -0.69 3.49 -11.47
C ALA A 49 -1.22 3.52 -12.91
N PHE A 50 -2.21 2.69 -13.24
CA PHE A 50 -2.84 2.67 -14.55
C PHE A 50 -3.56 3.99 -14.88
N VAL A 51 -4.26 4.57 -13.91
CA VAL A 51 -4.89 5.89 -14.04
C VAL A 51 -3.83 6.96 -14.29
N PHE A 52 -2.70 6.95 -13.58
CA PHE A 52 -1.61 7.89 -13.82
C PHE A 52 -0.97 7.71 -15.21
N ILE A 53 -0.70 6.47 -15.63
CA ILE A 53 -0.13 6.17 -16.96
C ILE A 53 -1.08 6.62 -18.08
N LYS A 54 -2.38 6.35 -17.93
CA LYS A 54 -3.37 6.67 -18.98
C LYS A 54 -3.82 8.14 -18.94
N GLY A 55 -3.86 8.74 -17.76
CA GLY A 55 -4.27 10.12 -17.54
C GLY A 55 -3.18 11.14 -17.86
N PHE A 56 -1.91 10.84 -17.54
CA PHE A 56 -0.78 11.74 -17.81
C PHE A 56 0.07 11.29 -19.01
N GLY A 57 -0.24 10.14 -19.62
CA GLY A 57 0.61 9.53 -20.65
C GLY A 57 1.98 9.14 -20.08
N ALA A 58 2.82 8.47 -20.86
CA ALA A 58 4.22 8.21 -20.51
C ALA A 58 5.08 9.51 -20.51
N GLY A 59 4.56 10.61 -19.97
CA GLY A 59 5.19 11.94 -19.92
C GLY A 59 5.96 12.21 -18.63
N ALA A 60 5.88 11.34 -17.62
CA ALA A 60 6.79 11.37 -16.49
C ALA A 60 8.12 10.67 -16.84
N ALA A 61 8.75 11.08 -17.95
CA ALA A 61 10.16 10.86 -18.18
C ALA A 61 10.90 12.13 -17.71
N PRO A 62 11.35 12.21 -16.45
CA PRO A 62 12.36 13.19 -16.09
C PRO A 62 13.69 12.68 -16.65
N GLY A 63 14.12 13.13 -17.82
CA GLY A 63 15.46 12.75 -18.27
C GLY A 63 15.91 12.98 -19.70
N GLU A 64 15.29 13.86 -20.49
CA GLU A 64 15.93 14.29 -21.75
C GLU A 64 15.71 15.78 -22.00
N ALA A 65 16.37 16.58 -21.17
CA ALA A 65 16.66 17.97 -21.48
C ALA A 65 18.05 18.29 -20.93
N ARG A 66 19.04 18.12 -21.83
CA ARG A 66 20.48 18.44 -21.76
C ARG A 66 21.41 17.28 -21.44
#